data_AF-A0A1C7LXY2-F1
#
_entry.id   AF-A0A1C7LXY2-F1
#
_cell.length_a   1.000
_cell.length_b   1.000
_cell.length_c   1.000
_cell.angle_alpha   90.00
_cell.angle_beta   90.00
_cell.angle_gamma   90.00
#
_symmetry.space_group_name_H-M   'P 1'
#
loop_
_entity.id
_entity.type
_entity.pdbx_description
1 polymer ?
#
loop_
_entity_poly.entity_id
_entity_poly.type
_entity_poly.pdbx_seq_one_letter_code
_entity_poly.pdbx_strand_id
1 'polypeptide(L)'
;MFCEDSISLNVYHVIDATRLRDGFQVAIKRVPNDKDEIRMARFLTSPDTLRLPINHCVPALDVVPDPLDNNISLMFMPYLRPFDNPDFGAVGEVVDFMRQMLEGLHFLHSHRVAHS
;
A
#
# COMPACT_ATOMS: atom_id res chain seq x y z
N MET A 1 -5.85 -26.96 10.94
CA MET A 1 -6.43 -27.82 9.90
C MET A 1 -7.02 -26.88 8.87
N PHE A 2 -6.36 -26.69 7.74
CA PHE A 2 -6.85 -25.80 6.67
C PHE A 2 -7.69 -26.64 5.70
N CYS A 3 -8.79 -26.09 5.16
CA CYS A 3 -9.61 -26.77 4.15
C CYS A 3 -8.83 -27.01 2.85
N GLU A 4 -9.28 -27.97 2.05
CA GLU A 4 -8.68 -28.36 0.76
C GLU A 4 -8.56 -27.19 -0.24
N ASP A 5 -9.45 -26.20 -0.12
CA ASP A 5 -9.54 -25.00 -0.94
C ASP A 5 -8.89 -23.76 -0.30
N SER A 6 -8.13 -23.93 0.79
CA SER A 6 -7.44 -22.82 1.42
C SER A 6 -6.37 -22.24 0.49
N ILE A 7 -6.55 -20.97 0.12
CA ILE A 7 -5.52 -20.21 -0.59
C ILE A 7 -4.63 -19.56 0.45
N SER A 8 -3.35 -19.91 0.44
CA SER A 8 -2.36 -19.27 1.31
C SER A 8 -2.11 -17.84 0.83
N LEU A 9 -2.25 -16.88 1.74
CA LEU A 9 -1.89 -15.50 1.46
C LEU A 9 -0.37 -15.40 1.26
N ASN A 10 0.07 -14.78 0.16
CA ASN A 10 1.49 -14.54 -0.10
C ASN A 10 2.11 -13.65 0.99
N VAL A 11 1.29 -12.76 1.57
CA VAL A 11 1.62 -11.96 2.76
C VAL A 11 0.51 -12.20 3.79
N TYR A 12 0.82 -12.90 4.88
CA TYR A 12 -0.18 -13.41 5.85
C TYR A 12 -1.12 -12.35 6.46
N HIS A 13 -0.77 -11.07 6.36
CA HIS A 13 -1.54 -9.96 6.92
C HIS A 13 -2.13 -9.04 5.85
N VAL A 14 -2.13 -9.46 4.57
CA VAL A 14 -2.73 -8.73 3.45
C VAL A 14 -3.64 -9.66 2.66
N ILE A 15 -4.87 -9.21 2.36
CA ILE A 15 -5.83 -9.92 1.52
C ILE A 15 -6.44 -8.96 0.50
N ASP A 16 -6.78 -9.44 -0.70
CA ASP A 16 -7.51 -8.66 -1.70
C ASP A 16 -9.01 -8.63 -1.41
N ALA A 17 -9.68 -7.60 -1.88
CA ALA A 17 -11.13 -7.47 -1.82
C ALA A 17 -11.66 -6.58 -2.95
N THR A 18 -12.97 -6.66 -3.20
CA THR A 18 -13.65 -5.79 -4.16
C THR A 18 -14.59 -4.85 -3.43
N ARG A 19 -14.42 -3.55 -3.67
CA ARG A 19 -15.25 -2.52 -3.07
C ARG A 19 -16.64 -2.50 -3.74
N LEU A 20 -17.69 -2.77 -2.96
CA LEU A 20 -19.04 -3.02 -3.50
C LEU A 20 -19.64 -1.84 -4.27
N ARG A 21 -19.37 -0.60 -3.88
CA ARG A 21 -20.02 0.59 -4.47
C ARG A 21 -19.60 0.87 -5.92
N ASP A 22 -18.40 0.45 -6.32
CA ASP A 22 -17.78 0.84 -7.59
C ASP A 22 -16.97 -0.29 -8.25
N GLY A 23 -16.90 -1.47 -7.64
CA GLY A 23 -16.14 -2.61 -8.16
C GLY A 23 -14.62 -2.43 -8.06
N PHE A 24 -14.12 -1.39 -7.39
CA PHE A 24 -12.69 -1.12 -7.30
C PHE A 24 -11.96 -2.18 -6.46
N GLN A 25 -10.90 -2.77 -7.00
CA GLN A 25 -10.08 -3.74 -6.27
C GLN A 25 -9.20 -3.04 -5.23
N VAL A 26 -9.23 -3.57 -4.01
CA VAL A 26 -8.45 -3.07 -2.87
C VAL A 26 -7.64 -4.19 -2.25
N ALA A 27 -6.52 -3.83 -1.62
CA ALA A 27 -5.82 -4.66 -0.66
C ALA A 27 -6.22 -4.21 0.76
N ILE A 28 -6.49 -5.17 1.65
CA ILE A 28 -6.77 -4.94 3.06
C ILE A 28 -5.58 -5.47 3.84
N LYS A 29 -4.89 -4.58 4.54
CA LYS A 29 -3.75 -4.90 5.41
C LYS A 29 -4.18 -4.82 6.88
N ARG A 30 -3.89 -5.86 7.66
CA ARG A 30 -4.01 -5.82 9.12
C ARG A 30 -2.81 -5.08 9.70
N VAL A 31 -3.07 -4.01 10.44
CA VAL A 31 -2.03 -3.13 11.03
C VAL A 31 -2.34 -2.88 12.50
N PRO A 32 -1.39 -3.07 13.42
CA PRO A 32 -1.59 -2.71 14.83
C PRO A 32 -1.90 -1.22 15.05
N ASN A 33 -2.82 -0.93 15.97
CA ASN A 33 -3.42 0.40 16.18
C ASN A 33 -2.43 1.50 16.59
N ASP A 34 -1.43 1.15 17.38
CA ASP A 34 -0.45 2.07 17.96
C ASP A 34 0.82 2.23 17.13
N LYS A 35 0.83 1.69 15.90
CA LYS A 35 2.00 1.76 15.04
C LYS A 35 2.09 3.07 14.27
N ASP A 36 3.34 3.51 14.16
CA ASP A 36 3.77 4.60 13.28
C ASP A 36 3.28 4.43 11.85
N GLU A 37 3.06 3.19 11.41
CA GLU A 37 2.53 2.85 10.10
C GLU A 37 1.20 3.55 9.76
N ILE A 38 0.20 3.52 10.65
CA ILE A 38 -1.10 4.19 10.40
C ILE A 38 -0.90 5.70 10.32
N ARG A 39 -0.08 6.25 11.22
CA ARG A 39 0.20 7.69 11.26
C ARG A 39 0.93 8.14 9.98
N MET A 40 1.92 7.38 9.53
CA MET A 40 2.66 7.65 8.30
C MET A 40 1.79 7.47 7.07
N ALA A 41 1.01 6.40 6.97
CA ALA A 41 0.10 6.18 5.86
C ALA A 41 -0.92 7.34 5.71
N ARG A 42 -1.48 7.82 6.83
CA ARG A 42 -2.37 9.00 6.84
C ARG A 42 -1.64 10.28 6.43
N PHE A 43 -0.41 10.48 6.91
CA PHE A 43 0.40 11.62 6.53
C PHE A 43 0.70 11.63 5.02
N LEU A 44 1.19 10.51 4.49
CA LEU A 44 1.53 10.33 3.07
C LEU A 44 0.30 10.44 2.16
N THR A 45 -0.88 10.15 2.68
CA THR A 45 -2.17 10.24 1.98
C THR A 45 -2.95 11.52 2.31
N SER A 46 -2.33 12.50 2.97
CA SER A 46 -2.99 13.79 3.23
C SER A 46 -3.24 14.57 1.93
N PRO A 47 -4.24 15.47 1.87
CA PRO A 47 -4.47 16.29 0.69
C PRO A 47 -3.26 17.14 0.27
N ASP A 48 -2.39 17.51 1.22
CA ASP A 48 -1.16 18.28 0.97
C ASP A 48 -0.05 17.43 0.35
N THR A 49 0.04 16.16 0.73
CA THR A 49 1.07 15.26 0.21
C THR A 49 0.63 14.57 -1.07
N LEU A 50 -0.66 14.24 -1.24
CA LEU A 50 -1.18 13.59 -2.45
C LEU A 50 -1.11 14.45 -3.70
N ARG A 51 -1.14 15.78 -3.55
CA ARG A 51 -1.00 16.70 -4.69
C ARG A 51 0.43 16.82 -5.20
N LEU A 52 1.41 16.30 -4.46
CA LEU A 52 2.82 16.40 -4.83
C LEU A 52 3.15 15.30 -5.84
N PRO A 53 3.58 15.64 -7.07
CA PRO A 53 3.81 14.66 -8.13
C PRO A 53 4.99 13.72 -7.83
N ILE A 54 5.84 14.06 -6.88
CA ILE A 54 6.97 13.24 -6.42
C ILE A 54 6.56 12.23 -5.33
N ASN A 55 5.33 12.29 -4.82
CA ASN A 55 4.82 11.34 -3.86
C ASN A 55 4.31 10.09 -4.59
N HIS A 56 5.22 9.13 -4.79
CA HIS A 56 4.92 7.83 -5.39
C HIS A 56 4.51 6.76 -4.37
N CYS A 57 4.14 7.16 -3.15
CA CYS A 57 3.70 6.22 -2.13
C CYS A 57 2.28 5.71 -2.41
N VAL A 58 2.04 4.44 -2.08
CA VAL A 58 0.70 3.85 -2.17
C VAL A 58 -0.22 4.52 -1.14
N PRO A 59 -1.38 5.07 -1.56
CA PRO A 59 -2.27 5.77 -0.65
C PRO A 59 -3.06 4.81 0.23
N ALA A 60 -3.28 5.19 1.50
CA ALA A 60 -4.27 4.57 2.36
C ALA A 60 -5.66 5.16 2.06
N LEU A 61 -6.52 4.38 1.41
CA LEU A 61 -7.87 4.78 1.03
C LEU A 61 -8.78 4.94 2.24
N ASP A 62 -8.62 4.07 3.24
CA ASP A 62 -9.36 4.11 4.50
C ASP A 62 -8.62 3.31 5.58
N VAL A 63 -8.90 3.60 6.85
CA VAL A 63 -8.41 2.84 8.01
C VAL A 63 -9.54 2.72 9.02
N VAL A 64 -10.01 1.49 9.25
CA VAL A 64 -11.10 1.20 10.19
C VAL A 64 -10.63 0.21 11.26
N PRO A 65 -11.17 0.25 12.49
CA PRO A 65 -10.87 -0.77 13.50
C PRO A 65 -11.30 -2.17 13.06
N ASP A 66 -10.54 -3.20 13.43
CA ASP A 66 -10.94 -4.60 13.24
C ASP A 66 -12.06 -4.94 14.24
N PRO A 67 -13.25 -5.38 13.78
CA PRO A 67 -14.37 -5.70 14.67
C PRO A 67 -14.12 -6.95 15.54
N LEU A 68 -13.10 -7.75 15.23
CA LEU A 68 -12.76 -8.97 15.96
C LEU A 68 -11.53 -8.81 16.87
N ASP A 69 -10.70 -7.79 16.63
CA ASP A 69 -9.45 -7.56 17.36
C ASP A 69 -9.23 -6.07 17.63
N ASN A 70 -9.50 -5.65 18.87
CA ASN A 70 -9.39 -4.25 19.30
C ASN A 70 -7.95 -3.68 19.25
N ASN A 71 -6.92 -4.50 19.01
CA ASN A 71 -5.54 -4.03 18.86
C ASN A 71 -5.14 -3.81 17.39
N ILE A 72 -6.03 -4.14 16.45
CA ILE A 72 -5.78 -4.10 15.01
C ILE A 72 -6.73 -3.12 14.32
N SER A 73 -6.20 -2.48 13.28
CA SER A 73 -6.93 -1.74 12.26
C SER A 73 -6.77 -2.44 10.92
N LEU A 74 -7.80 -2.31 10.09
CA LEU A 74 -7.82 -2.73 8.70
C LEU A 74 -7.56 -1.50 7.83
N MET A 75 -6.40 -1.49 7.17
CA MET A 75 -5.99 -0.44 6.24
C MET A 75 -6.31 -0.88 4.81
N PHE A 76 -7.10 -0.07 4.11
CA PHE A 76 -7.48 -0.29 2.73
C PHE A 76 -6.55 0.47 1.80
N MET A 77 -6.01 -0.19 0.79
CA MET A 77 -5.09 0.37 -0.20
C MET A 77 -5.51 -0.06 -1.60
N PRO A 78 -5.08 0.61 -2.68
CA PRO A 78 -5.25 0.07 -4.03
C PRO A 78 -4.63 -1.33 -4.15
N TYR A 79 -5.31 -2.24 -4.83
CA TYR A 79 -4.74 -3.54 -5.16
C TYR A 79 -3.73 -3.38 -6.31
N LEU A 80 -2.45 -3.63 -6.03
CA LEU A 80 -1.36 -3.43 -6.98
C LEU A 80 -0.80 -4.74 -7.48
N ARG A 81 -0.15 -4.68 -8.64
CA ARG A 81 0.59 -5.79 -9.23
C ARG A 81 2.09 -5.66 -8.92
N PRO A 82 2.85 -6.77 -8.86
CA PRO A 82 4.32 -6.70 -8.89
C PRO A 82 4.85 -5.80 -10.00
N PHE A 83 5.90 -5.03 -9.70
CA PHE A 83 6.46 -4.03 -10.61
C PHE A 83 7.13 -4.62 -11.85
N ASP A 84 7.50 -5.89 -11.79
CA ASP A 84 8.16 -6.69 -12.80
C ASP A 84 7.19 -7.66 -13.51
N ASN A 85 5.87 -7.42 -13.41
CA ASN A 85 4.88 -8.24 -14.10
C ASN A 85 3.90 -7.39 -14.92
N PRO A 86 3.92 -7.46 -16.27
CA PRO A 86 4.89 -8.20 -17.09
C PRO A 86 6.31 -7.64 -16.94
N ASP A 87 7.30 -8.41 -17.38
CA ASP A 87 8.69 -7.98 -17.40
C ASP A 87 8.86 -6.67 -18.20
N PHE A 88 9.88 -5.88 -17.86
CA PHE A 88 10.28 -4.70 -18.63
C PHE A 88 10.66 -5.11 -20.06
N GLY A 89 9.99 -4.55 -21.06
CA GLY A 89 10.23 -4.78 -22.48
C GLY A 89 11.21 -3.78 -23.11
N ALA A 90 11.46 -2.63 -22.47
CA ALA A 90 12.41 -1.63 -22.94
C ALA A 90 13.28 -1.02 -21.83
N VAL A 91 14.51 -0.62 -22.18
CA VAL A 91 15.41 0.11 -21.26
C VAL A 91 14.77 1.39 -20.74
N GLY A 92 13.95 2.06 -21.56
CA GLY A 92 13.21 3.26 -21.15
C GLY A 92 12.27 3.00 -19.97
N GLU A 93 11.60 1.84 -19.93
CA GLU A 93 10.68 1.48 -18.84
C GLU A 93 11.43 1.26 -17.52
N VAL A 94 12.62 0.64 -17.59
CA VAL A 94 13.50 0.45 -16.42
C VAL A 94 13.98 1.81 -15.89
N VAL A 95 14.40 2.71 -16.78
CA VAL A 95 14.85 4.06 -16.41
C VAL A 95 13.71 4.86 -15.78
N ASP A 96 12.51 4.79 -16.35
CA ASP A 96 11.33 5.46 -15.80
C ASP A 96 10.90 4.89 -14.44
N PHE A 97 11.00 3.58 -14.24
CA PHE A 97 10.79 2.93 -12.93
C PHE A 97 11.80 3.42 -11.90
N MET A 98 13.09 3.41 -12.23
CA MET A 98 14.16 3.89 -11.35
C MET A 98 13.96 5.37 -10.98
N ARG A 99 13.58 6.21 -11.94
CA ARG A 99 13.27 7.63 -11.69
C ARG A 99 12.16 7.77 -10.65
N GLN A 100 11.01 7.10 -10.86
CA GLN A 100 9.87 7.18 -9.95
C GLN A 100 10.21 6.66 -8.55
N MET A 101 10.96 5.56 -8.45
CA MET A 101 11.44 5.04 -7.16
C MET A 101 12.32 6.05 -6.41
N LEU A 102 13.26 6.70 -7.11
CA LEU A 102 14.15 7.69 -6.51
C LEU A 102 13.42 8.98 -6.13
N GLU A 103 12.47 9.44 -6.93
CA GLU A 103 11.57 10.56 -6.61
C GLU A 103 10.77 10.28 -5.33
N GLY A 104 10.20 9.08 -5.23
CA GLY A 104 9.45 8.64 -4.04
C GLY A 104 10.33 8.56 -2.80
N LEU A 105 11.55 8.03 -2.94
CA LEU A 105 12.51 7.97 -1.84
C LEU A 105 12.96 9.37 -1.38
N HIS A 106 13.24 10.26 -2.34
CA HIS A 106 13.55 11.65 -2.04
C HIS A 106 12.40 12.35 -1.31
N PHE A 107 11.16 12.13 -1.77
CA PHE A 107 9.95 12.62 -1.12
C PHE A 107 9.86 12.13 0.34
N LEU A 108 10.03 10.84 0.60
CA LEU A 108 10.01 10.28 1.95
C LEU A 108 11.09 10.92 2.84
N HIS A 109 12.33 11.00 2.34
CA HIS A 109 13.44 11.59 3.09
C HIS A 109 13.26 13.08 3.38
N SER A 110 12.68 13.85 2.45
CA SER A 110 12.35 15.27 2.68
C SER A 110 11.35 15.47 3.83
N HIS A 111 10.51 14.47 4.11
CA HIS A 111 9.56 14.45 5.21
C HIS A 111 10.08 13.68 6.44
N ARG A 112 11.39 13.34 6.46
CA ARG A 112 12.05 12.59 7.55
C ARG A 112 11.44 11.21 7.80
N VAL A 113 10.87 10.60 6.77
CA VAL A 113 10.38 9.22 6.79
C VAL A 113 11.46 8.34 6.17
N ALA A 114 11.96 7.37 6.94
CA ALA A 114 12.85 6.34 6.42
C ALA A 114 12.04 5.11 6.04
N HIS A 115 12.24 4.61 4.82
CA HIS A 115 11.76 3.30 4.41
C HIS A 115 12.85 2.27 4.72
N SER A 116 12.57 1.32 5.60
CA SER A 116 13.52 0.28 6.06
C SER A 116 13.10 -1.10 5.61
#